data_AF-A0A969MWR4-F1
#
_entry.id   AF-A0A969MWR4-F1
#
_cell.length_a   1.000
_cell.length_b   1.000
_cell.length_c   1.000
_cell.angle_alpha   90.00
_cell.angle_beta   90.00
_cell.angle_gamma   90.00
#
_symmetry.space_group_name_H-M   'P 1'
#
loop_
_entity.id
_entity.type
_entity.pdbx_description
1 polymer ?
#
loop_
_entity_poly.entity_id
_entity_poly.type
_entity_poly.pdbx_seq_one_letter_code
_entity_poly.pdbx_strand_id
1 'polypeptide(L)'
;MRSRAVREGSVGLLALVAFGIFSLGALWLRGLSLSGQSYEFRLEFGDATGLQIGTPVRYRGVNVGRVVAIRPQTNTVDVSVEVSPANLVIP
;
A
#
# COMPACT_ATOMS: atom_id res chain seq x y z
N MET A 1 51.11 8.30 8.16
CA MET A 1 50.26 9.48 7.81
C MET A 1 49.00 9.10 7.00
N ARG A 2 48.36 7.93 7.26
CA ARG A 2 47.24 7.39 6.43
C ARG A 2 45.84 7.46 7.09
N SER A 3 45.73 7.97 8.32
CA SER A 3 44.51 7.85 9.14
C SER A 3 43.48 8.99 9.00
N ARG A 4 43.77 10.06 8.23
CA ARG A 4 42.82 11.18 8.07
C ARG A 4 41.84 10.99 6.92
N ALA A 5 42.32 10.54 5.75
CA ALA A 5 41.47 10.31 4.57
C ALA A 5 40.41 9.21 4.79
N VAL A 6 40.77 8.12 5.50
CA VAL A 6 39.82 7.05 5.86
C VAL A 6 38.73 7.58 6.79
N ARG A 7 39.08 8.51 7.68
CA ARG A 7 38.18 9.03 8.71
C ARG A 7 37.19 10.07 8.17
N GLU A 8 37.56 10.81 7.13
CA GLU A 8 36.66 11.75 6.42
C GLU A 8 35.76 11.04 5.40
N GLY A 9 36.28 10.07 4.64
CA GLY A 9 35.48 9.28 3.70
C GLY A 9 34.44 8.36 4.37
N SER A 10 34.73 7.91 5.59
CA SER A 10 33.81 7.04 6.36
C SER A 10 32.50 7.73 6.73
N VAL A 11 32.51 9.05 6.95
CA VAL A 11 31.31 9.80 7.35
C VAL A 11 30.32 9.87 6.19
N GLY A 12 30.82 10.12 4.97
CA GLY A 12 30.00 10.10 3.76
C GLY A 12 29.42 8.71 3.48
N LEU A 13 30.21 7.66 3.67
CA LEU A 13 29.73 6.28 3.50
C LEU A 13 28.63 5.93 4.50
N LEU A 14 28.79 6.29 5.77
CA LEU A 14 27.75 6.07 6.79
C LEU A 14 26.46 6.80 6.46
N ALA A 15 26.55 8.04 5.95
CA ALA A 15 25.38 8.78 5.52
C ALA A 15 24.64 8.09 4.37
N LEU A 16 25.36 7.59 3.36
CA LEU A 16 24.76 6.87 2.23
C LEU A 16 24.12 5.55 2.66
N VAL A 17 24.79 4.78 3.53
CA VAL A 17 24.24 3.52 4.06
C VAL A 17 22.99 3.79 4.90
N ALA A 18 23.02 4.79 5.77
CA ALA A 18 21.86 5.19 6.56
C ALA A 18 20.68 5.60 5.66
N PHE A 19 20.95 6.38 4.61
CA PHE A 19 19.92 6.79 3.66
C PHE A 19 19.35 5.61 2.87
N GLY A 20 20.19 4.66 2.49
CA GLY A 20 19.76 3.43 1.82
C GLY A 20 18.86 2.58 2.72
N ILE A 21 19.28 2.31 3.96
CA ILE A 21 18.49 1.55 4.94
C ILE A 21 17.19 2.27 5.26
N PHE A 22 17.23 3.59 5.48
CA PHE A 22 16.04 4.40 5.76
C PHE A 22 15.05 4.34 4.60
N SER A 23 15.53 4.50 3.36
CA SER A 23 14.69 4.41 2.16
C SER A 23 14.07 3.02 2.00
N LEU A 24 14.86 1.96 2.17
CA LEU A 24 14.38 0.59 2.07
C LEU A 24 13.34 0.28 3.16
N GLY A 25 13.61 0.70 4.40
CA GLY A 25 12.68 0.56 5.52
C GLY A 25 11.39 1.34 5.32
N ALA A 26 11.46 2.58 4.82
CA ALA A 26 10.29 3.38 4.51
C ALA A 26 9.43 2.77 3.40
N LEU A 27 10.06 2.22 2.35
CA LEU A 27 9.37 1.50 1.28
C LEU A 27 8.68 0.24 1.81
N TRP A 28 9.32 -0.47 2.74
CA TRP A 28 8.75 -1.65 3.40
C TRP A 28 7.56 -1.30 4.32
N LEU A 29 7.69 -0.23 5.13
CA LEU A 29 6.60 0.27 5.98
C LEU A 29 5.40 0.80 5.18
N ARG A 30 5.62 1.28 3.95
CA ARG A 30 4.55 1.63 3.01
C ARG A 30 3.79 0.43 2.46
N GLY A 31 4.22 -0.81 2.77
CA GLY A 31 3.54 -2.02 2.34
C GLY A 31 3.59 -2.22 0.83
N LEU A 32 4.68 -1.82 0.16
CA LEU A 32 4.90 -2.08 -1.26
C LEU A 32 4.99 -3.59 -1.50
N SER A 33 3.84 -4.20 -1.77
CA SER A 33 3.74 -5.59 -2.19
C SER A 33 4.18 -5.70 -3.66
N LEU A 34 5.47 -5.95 -3.89
CA LEU A 34 6.07 -6.15 -5.22
C LEU A 34 5.52 -7.38 -5.99
N SER A 35 4.64 -8.18 -5.38
CA SER A 35 4.24 -9.50 -5.89
C SER A 35 2.76 -9.85 -5.65
N GLY A 36 1.89 -8.86 -5.51
CA GLY A 36 0.44 -9.10 -5.45
C GLY A 36 -0.19 -8.90 -6.81
N GLN A 37 -0.59 -9.97 -7.50
CA GLN A 37 -1.67 -9.84 -8.48
C GLN A 37 -2.91 -9.44 -7.68
N SER A 38 -3.19 -8.14 -7.61
CA SER A 38 -4.43 -7.62 -7.06
C SER A 38 -5.43 -7.41 -8.20
N TYR A 39 -6.70 -7.64 -7.92
CA TYR A 39 -7.77 -7.34 -8.85
C TYR A 39 -8.64 -6.23 -8.27
N GLU A 40 -8.98 -5.26 -9.13
CA GLU A 40 -9.87 -4.15 -8.79
C GLU A 40 -11.25 -4.42 -9.40
N PHE A 41 -12.29 -4.31 -8.60
CA PHE A 41 -13.66 -4.26 -9.10
C PHE A 41 -14.39 -3.04 -8.56
N ARG A 42 -15.39 -2.60 -9.33
CA ARG A 42 -16.25 -1.47 -8.98
C ARG A 42 -17.59 -1.97 -8.50
N LEU A 43 -18.00 -1.48 -7.34
CA LEU A 43 -19.32 -1.70 -6.77
C LEU A 43 -20.12 -0.40 -6.87
N GLU A 44 -21.40 -0.53 -7.19
CA GLU A 44 -22.34 0.58 -7.18
C GLU A 44 -23.23 0.44 -5.94
N PHE A 45 -23.26 1.48 -5.12
CA PHE A 45 -24.09 1.55 -3.93
C PHE A 45 -25.14 2.65 -4.07
N GLY A 46 -26.34 2.42 -3.56
CA GLY A 46 -27.35 3.49 -3.42
C GLY A 46 -26.99 4.51 -2.33
N ASP A 47 -26.31 4.06 -1.28
CA ASP A 47 -25.77 4.88 -0.20
C ASP A 47 -24.45 4.27 0.29
N ALA A 48 -23.43 5.12 0.48
CA ALA A 48 -22.10 4.74 0.95
C ALA A 48 -21.73 5.47 2.26
N THR A 49 -22.72 5.96 3.02
CA THR A 49 -22.52 6.64 4.30
C THR A 49 -21.69 5.80 5.27
N GLY A 50 -20.60 6.36 5.77
CA GLY A 50 -19.68 5.69 6.69
C GLY A 50 -18.58 4.86 6.02
N LEU A 51 -18.62 4.69 4.69
CA LEU A 51 -17.52 4.07 3.94
C LEU A 51 -16.36 5.07 3.79
N GLN A 52 -15.13 4.60 3.99
CA GLN A 52 -13.93 5.43 3.87
C GLN A 52 -12.88 4.71 3.00
N ILE A 53 -11.98 5.50 2.42
CA ILE A 53 -10.80 4.94 1.75
C ILE A 53 -9.99 4.18 2.80
N GLY A 54 -9.63 2.94 2.49
CA GLY A 54 -8.94 2.03 3.41
C GLY A 54 -9.86 1.15 4.26
N THR A 55 -11.20 1.30 4.18
CA THR A 55 -12.13 0.38 4.84
C THR A 55 -11.83 -1.07 4.42
N PRO A 56 -11.64 -2.01 5.37
CA PRO A 56 -11.30 -3.40 5.05
C PRO A 56 -12.51 -4.11 4.43
N VAL A 57 -12.27 -4.77 3.30
CA VAL A 57 -13.28 -5.60 2.63
C VAL A 57 -13.15 -7.01 3.14
N ARG A 58 -14.25 -7.57 3.63
CA ARG A 58 -14.29 -8.89 4.24
C ARG A 58 -15.16 -9.84 3.44
N TYR A 59 -14.66 -11.06 3.24
CA TYR A 59 -15.43 -12.16 2.68
C TYR A 59 -15.47 -13.30 3.69
N ARG A 60 -16.68 -13.73 4.07
CA ARG A 60 -16.88 -14.78 5.10
C ARG A 60 -16.10 -14.53 6.40
N GLY A 61 -15.98 -13.26 6.80
CA GLY A 61 -15.26 -12.84 8.00
C GLY A 61 -13.75 -12.65 7.83
N VAL A 62 -13.16 -13.03 6.71
CA VAL A 62 -11.73 -12.86 6.41
C VAL A 62 -11.49 -11.54 5.70
N ASN A 63 -10.45 -10.79 6.10
CA ASN A 63 -10.03 -9.59 5.37
C ASN A 63 -9.39 -9.98 4.03
N VAL A 64 -9.98 -9.54 2.93
CA VAL A 64 -9.57 -9.90 1.57
C VAL A 64 -9.14 -8.68 0.74
N GLY A 65 -9.37 -7.47 1.23
CA GLY A 65 -9.10 -6.29 0.44
C GLY A 65 -9.37 -4.99 1.17
N ARG A 66 -9.38 -3.89 0.41
CA ARG A 66 -9.67 -2.55 0.91
C ARG A 66 -10.35 -1.70 -0.14
N VAL A 67 -11.12 -0.72 0.32
CA VAL A 67 -11.63 0.35 -0.53
C VAL A 67 -10.48 1.26 -0.94
N VAL A 68 -10.31 1.48 -2.25
CA VAL A 68 -9.23 2.33 -2.80
C VAL A 68 -9.75 3.67 -3.31
N ALA A 69 -11.01 3.75 -3.74
CA ALA A 69 -11.64 4.99 -4.14
C ALA A 69 -13.16 4.98 -3.94
N ILE A 70 -13.72 6.16 -3.71
CA ILE A 70 -15.15 6.41 -3.59
C ILE A 70 -15.48 7.60 -4.50
N ARG A 71 -16.43 7.42 -5.41
CA ARG A 71 -16.85 8.43 -6.39
C ARG A 71 -18.38 8.58 -6.32
N PRO A 72 -18.91 9.66 -5.73
CA PRO A 72 -20.33 9.94 -5.77
C PRO A 72 -20.77 10.28 -7.19
N GLN A 73 -21.84 9.64 -7.67
CA GLN A 73 -22.58 9.97 -8.89
C GLN A 73 -23.94 10.62 -8.53
N THR A 74 -24.73 10.97 -9.54
CA THR A 74 -26.01 11.68 -9.38
C THR A 74 -27.03 10.90 -8.54
N ASN A 75 -27.10 9.58 -8.73
CA ASN A 75 -28.07 8.71 -8.03
C ASN A 75 -27.42 7.58 -7.23
N THR A 76 -26.12 7.36 -7.38
CA THR A 76 -25.40 6.20 -6.87
C THR A 76 -23.99 6.60 -6.45
N VAL A 77 -23.29 5.71 -5.77
CA VAL A 77 -21.89 5.89 -5.37
C VAL A 77 -21.07 4.73 -5.92
N ASP A 78 -20.12 5.07 -6.78
CA ASP A 78 -19.14 4.13 -7.31
C ASP A 78 -18.01 3.93 -6.28
N VAL A 79 -17.80 2.69 -5.87
CA VAL A 79 -16.75 2.32 -4.94
C VAL A 79 -15.78 1.35 -5.62
N SER A 80 -14.53 1.76 -5.75
CA SER A 80 -13.45 0.89 -6.21
C SER A 80 -12.86 0.12 -5.04
N VAL A 81 -12.78 -1.20 -5.17
CA VAL A 81 -12.20 -2.10 -4.17
C VAL A 81 -11.05 -2.86 -4.79
N GLU A 82 -9.93 -2.92 -4.07
CA GLU A 82 -8.80 -3.77 -4.39
C GLU A 82 -8.79 -5.02 -3.49
N VAL A 83 -8.75 -6.21 -4.09
CA VAL A 83 -8.67 -7.50 -3.40
C VAL A 83 -7.32 -8.17 -3.63
N SER A 84 -6.73 -8.70 -2.55
CA SER A 84 -5.48 -9.46 -2.53
C SER A 84 -5.65 -10.67 -1.61
N PRO A 85 -5.40 -11.91 -2.07
CA PRO A 85 -4.72 -12.33 -3.31
C PRO A 85 -5.66 -12.68 -4.48
N ALA A 86 -5.18 -12.58 -5.73
CA ALA A 86 -5.92 -12.92 -6.96
C ALA A 86 -6.41 -14.38 -7.08
N ASN A 87 -6.05 -15.28 -6.16
CA ASN A 87 -6.54 -16.66 -6.15
C ASN A 87 -7.86 -16.82 -5.37
N LEU A 88 -8.40 -15.74 -4.79
CA LEU A 88 -9.70 -15.77 -4.14
C LEU A 88 -10.81 -15.72 -5.19
N VAL A 89 -11.36 -16.88 -5.53
CA VAL A 89 -12.60 -16.98 -6.31
C VAL A 89 -13.76 -16.72 -5.36
N ILE A 90 -14.54 -15.67 -5.64
CA ILE A 90 -15.81 -15.40 -4.96
C ILE A 90 -16.90 -16.07 -5.82
N PRO A 91 -17.39 -17.28 -5.44
CA PRO A 91 -18.48 -17.96 -6.15
C PRO A 91 -19.85 -17.31 -5.88
#